data_AF-A0A8I0FBM0-F1
#
_entry.id   AF-A0A8I0FBM0-F1
#
_cell.length_a   1.000
_cell.length_b   1.000
_cell.length_c   1.000
_cell.angle_alpha   90.00
_cell.angle_beta   90.00
_cell.angle_gamma   90.00
#
_symmetry.space_group_name_H-M   'P 1'
#
loop_
_entity.id
_entity.type
_entity.pdbx_description
1 polymer ?
#
loop_
_entity_poly.entity_id
_entity_poly.type
_entity_poly.pdbx_seq_one_letter_code
_entity_poly.pdbx_strand_id
1 'polypeptide(L)' 'LSEIKQLLSYKDTPNQNCSSINHLVDSHIKIIKENINSQQKLIQQLLDIRRTCDGLCTVDKCGVLKEIGDYETKLAIT' A
#
# COMPACT_ATOMS: atom_id res chain seq x y z
N LEU A 1 -1.11 7.28 -15.50
CA LEU A 1 -1.63 7.97 -16.70
C LEU A 1 -1.32 7.24 -18.01
N SER A 2 -0.29 6.39 -18.07
CA SER A 2 0.07 5.60 -19.26
C SER A 2 -0.98 4.53 -19.62
N GLU A 3 -1.49 3.78 -18.65
CA GLU A 3 -2.48 2.71 -18.92
C GLU A 3 -3.81 3.26 -19.45
N ILE A 4 -4.30 4.40 -18.95
CA ILE A 4 -5.50 5.06 -19.49
C ILE A 4 -5.28 5.49 -20.94
N LYS A 5 -4.11 6.05 -21.27
CA LYS A 5 -3.76 6.41 -22.66
C LYS A 5 -3.72 5.16 -23.56
N GLN A 6 -3.16 4.06 -23.06
CA GLN A 6 -3.11 2.78 -23.77
C GLN A 6 -4.51 2.17 -23.95
N LEU A 7 -5.40 2.29 -22.97
CA LEU A 7 -6.80 1.86 -23.11
C LEU A 7 -7.53 2.70 -24.18
N LEU A 8 -7.28 4.00 -24.23
CA LEU A 8 -7.92 4.90 -25.19
C LEU A 8 -7.47 4.64 -26.63
N SER A 9 -6.24 4.19 -26.88
CA SER A 9 -5.78 3.89 -28.25
C SER A 9 -6.50 2.71 -28.91
N TYR A 10 -7.13 1.82 -28.14
CA TYR A 10 -7.94 0.74 -28.71
C TYR A 10 -9.26 1.22 -29.32
N LYS A 11 -9.68 2.47 -29.05
CA LYS A 11 -10.85 3.06 -29.72
C LYS A 11 -10.63 3.26 -31.21
N ASP A 12 -9.37 3.40 -31.62
CA ASP A 12 -8.99 3.58 -33.01
C ASP A 12 -8.94 2.25 -33.79
N THR A 13 -9.06 1.10 -33.10
CA THR A 13 -9.01 -0.24 -33.69
C THR A 13 -10.21 -1.12 -33.29
N PRO A 14 -11.47 -0.71 -33.59
CA PRO A 14 -12.68 -1.34 -33.06
C PRO A 14 -12.92 -2.79 -33.51
N ASN A 15 -12.26 -3.24 -34.59
CA ASN A 15 -12.39 -4.60 -35.12
C ASN A 15 -11.39 -5.59 -34.50
N GLN A 16 -10.53 -5.15 -33.57
CA GLN A 16 -9.58 -6.03 -32.88
C GLN A 16 -10.23 -6.78 -31.72
N ASN A 17 -9.68 -7.95 -31.41
CA ASN A 17 -10.08 -8.73 -30.25
C ASN A 17 -9.76 -7.96 -28.94
N CYS A 18 -10.72 -7.88 -28.02
CA CYS A 18 -10.59 -7.14 -26.77
C CYS A 18 -9.76 -7.86 -25.67
N SER A 19 -9.22 -9.06 -25.91
CA SER A 19 -8.42 -9.80 -24.94
C SER A 19 -7.23 -8.99 -24.39
N SER A 20 -6.53 -8.23 -25.24
CA SER A 20 -5.43 -7.37 -24.79
C SER A 20 -5.89 -6.24 -23.85
N ILE A 21 -7.11 -5.72 -24.06
CA ILE A 21 -7.74 -4.73 -23.17
C ILE A 21 -8.01 -5.37 -21.81
N ASN A 22 -8.62 -6.57 -21.81
CA ASN A 22 -8.92 -7.31 -20.58
C ASN A 22 -7.63 -7.63 -19.79
N HIS A 23 -6.59 -8.15 -20.46
CA HIS A 23 -5.31 -8.45 -19.80
C HIS A 23 -4.65 -7.23 -19.16
N LEU A 24 -4.74 -6.06 -19.80
CA LEU A 24 -4.21 -4.81 -19.25
C LEU A 24 -4.97 -4.42 -17.97
N VAL A 25 -6.31 -4.47 -18.01
CA VAL A 25 -7.16 -4.16 -16.87
C VAL A 25 -6.93 -5.14 -15.71
N ASP A 26 -6.90 -6.44 -15.99
CA ASP A 26 -6.67 -7.48 -14.98
C ASP A 26 -5.31 -7.31 -14.29
N SER A 27 -4.28 -6.99 -15.07
CA SER A 27 -2.94 -6.74 -14.56
C SER A 27 -2.92 -5.53 -13.61
N HIS A 28 -3.61 -4.46 -13.99
CA HIS A 28 -3.72 -3.27 -13.13
C HIS A 28 -4.52 -3.54 -11.84
N ILE A 29 -5.63 -4.28 -11.95
CA ILE A 29 -6.43 -4.71 -10.78
C ILE A 29 -5.55 -5.51 -9.82
N LYS A 30 -4.71 -6.41 -10.33
CA LYS A 30 -3.79 -7.20 -9.50
C LYS A 30 -2.82 -6.31 -8.72
N ILE A 31 -2.18 -5.35 -9.38
CA ILE A 31 -1.26 -4.39 -8.74
C ILE A 31 -1.98 -3.59 -7.66
N ILE A 32 -3.18 -3.08 -7.94
CA ILE A 32 -3.98 -2.34 -6.95
C ILE A 32 -4.28 -3.23 -5.73
N LYS A 33 -4.68 -4.50 -5.94
CA LYS A 33 -4.95 -5.44 -4.86
C LYS A 33 -3.71 -5.70 -4.00
N GLU A 34 -2.53 -5.83 -4.60
CA GLU A 34 -1.26 -6.00 -3.87
C GLU A 34 -0.93 -4.77 -3.01
N ASN A 35 -1.17 -3.57 -3.55
CA ASN A 35 -1.02 -2.32 -2.80
C ASN A 35 -2.00 -2.22 -1.63
N ILE A 36 -3.28 -2.56 -1.85
CA ILE A 36 -4.30 -2.59 -0.78
C ILE A 36 -3.90 -3.57 0.32
N ASN A 37 -3.47 -4.78 -0.03
CA ASN A 37 -3.03 -5.78 0.94
C ASN A 37 -1.82 -5.28 1.75
N SER A 38 -0.88 -4.61 1.10
CA SER A 38 0.30 -4.03 1.76
C SER A 38 -0.10 -2.90 2.71
N GLN A 39 -1.03 -2.04 2.29
CA GLN A 39 -1.58 -0.98 3.14
C GLN A 39 -2.35 -1.54 4.34
N GLN A 40 -3.15 -2.59 4.15
CA GLN A 40 -3.86 -3.25 5.25
C GLN A 40 -2.90 -3.83 6.29
N LYS A 41 -1.79 -4.45 5.85
CA LYS A 41 -0.74 -4.92 6.76
C LYS A 41 -0.11 -3.77 7.55
N LEU A 42 0.22 -2.67 6.87
CA LEU A 42 0.78 -1.49 7.52
C LEU A 42 -0.21 -0.87 8.53
N ILE A 43 -1.49 -0.78 8.19
CA ILE A 43 -2.54 -0.32 9.10
C ILE A 43 -2.57 -1.20 10.35
N GLN A 44 -2.50 -2.52 10.19
CA GLN A 44 -2.52 -3.43 11.33
C GLN A 44 -1.29 -3.23 12.25
N GLN A 45 -0.10 -3.08 11.66
CA GLN A 45 1.12 -2.77 12.42
C GLN A 45 0.99 -1.45 13.19
N LEU A 46 0.46 -0.40 12.56
CA LEU A 46 0.24 0.90 13.21
C LEU A 46 -0.81 0.82 14.32
N LEU A 47 -1.86 0.02 14.16
CA LEU A 47 -2.86 -0.22 15.21
C LEU A 47 -2.23 -0.93 16.41
N ASP A 48 -1.36 -1.91 16.18
CA ASP A 48 -0.67 -2.63 17.25
C ASP A 48 0.30 -1.71 18.00
N ILE A 49 1.05 -0.86 17.30
CA ILE A 49 1.86 0.20 17.92
C ILE A 49 0.96 1.16 18.71
N ARG A 50 -0.16 1.63 18.14
CA ARG A 50 -1.09 2.55 18.81
C ARG A 50 -1.66 1.99 20.11
N ARG A 51 -1.86 0.67 20.22
CA ARG A 51 -2.37 0.00 21.43
C ARG A 51 -1.41 0.06 22.61
N THR A 52 -0.13 0.32 22.39
CA THR A 52 0.88 0.42 23.46
C THR A 52 0.78 1.69 24.31
N CYS A 53 -0.09 2.63 23.96
CA CYS A 53 -0.26 3.90 24.67
C CYS A 53 -1.73 4.29 24.76
N ASP A 54 -2.19 4.69 25.94
CA ASP A 54 -3.55 5.22 26.14
C ASP A 54 -3.68 6.71 25.79
N GLY A 55 -2.54 7.40 25.63
CA GLY A 55 -2.46 8.84 25.35
C GLY A 55 -2.51 9.72 26.60
N LEU A 56 -2.40 9.14 27.81
CA LEU A 56 -2.47 9.86 29.07
C LEU A 56 -1.11 9.99 29.77
N CYS A 57 -0.10 9.23 29.32
CA CYS A 57 1.25 9.29 29.85
C CYS A 57 2.07 10.47 29.27
N THR A 58 3.19 10.79 29.93
CA THR A 58 4.18 11.75 29.42
C THR A 58 4.91 11.16 28.21
N VAL A 59 5.48 12.03 27.36
CA VAL A 59 6.13 11.64 26.11
C VAL A 59 7.27 10.62 26.32
N ASP A 60 8.04 10.75 27.40
CA ASP A 60 9.10 9.80 27.79
C ASP A 60 8.57 8.39 28.16
N LYS A 61 7.28 8.28 28.47
CA LYS A 61 6.58 7.04 28.78
C LYS A 61 5.70 6.54 27.64
N CYS A 62 5.60 7.28 26.53
CA CYS A 62 4.75 6.94 25.40
C CYS A 62 5.20 5.63 24.73
N GLY A 63 4.38 4.58 24.85
CA GLY A 63 4.65 3.28 24.23
C GLY A 63 4.82 3.37 22.71
N VAL A 64 4.04 4.23 22.04
CA VAL A 64 4.12 4.45 20.59
C VAL A 64 5.51 4.94 20.18
N LEU A 65 6.07 5.93 20.89
CA LEU A 65 7.39 6.48 20.57
C LEU A 65 8.52 5.50 20.90
N LYS A 66 8.36 4.70 21.97
CA LYS A 66 9.32 3.64 22.31
C LYS A 66 9.38 2.58 21.22
N GLU A 67 8.22 2.06 20.80
CA GLU A 67 8.14 1.07 19.72
C GLU A 67 8.75 1.61 18.42
N ILE A 68 8.38 2.82 17.99
CA ILE A 68 8.90 3.42 16.75
C ILE A 68 10.42 3.66 16.82
N GLY A 69 10.96 4.13 17.95
CA GLY A 69 12.41 4.30 18.13
C GLY A 69 13.19 2.97 18.06
N ASP A 70 12.59 1.88 18.52
CA ASP A 70 13.18 0.54 18.43
C ASP A 70 13.19 0.00 16.98
N TYR A 71 12.22 0.40 16.13
CA TYR A 71 12.23 0.08 14.70
C TYR A 71 13.39 0.75 13.95
N GLU A 72 13.69 2.02 14.23
CA GLU A 72 14.85 2.70 13.62
C GLU A 72 16.17 2.04 14.05
N THR A 73 16.25 1.58 15.31
CA THR A 73 17.44 0.90 15.84
C THR A 73 17.66 -0.47 15.19
N LYS A 74 16.60 -1.22 14.85
CA LYS A 74 16.70 -2.53 14.16
C LYS A 74 17.09 -2.40 12.68
N LEU A 75 16.63 -1.35 11.99
CA LEU A 75 17.02 -1.06 10.60
C LEU A 75 18.47 -0.57 10.50
N ALA A 76 19.01 0.10 11.52
CA ALA A 76 20.41 0.54 11.55
C ALA A 76 21.43 -0.60 11.77
N ILE A 77 20.98 -1.80 12.13
CA ILE A 77 21.82 -2.97 12.44
C ILE A 77 21.69 -4.07 11.35
N THR A 78 20.89 -3.83 10.31
CA THR A 78 20.75 -4.72 9.14
C THR A 78 21.35 -4.07 7.91
#